data_AF-A0AAD9V7M5-F1
#
_entry.id   AF-A0AAD9V7M5-F1
#
_cell.length_a   1.000
_cell.length_b   1.000
_cell.length_c   1.000
_cell.angle_alpha   90.00
_cell.angle_beta   90.00
_cell.angle_gamma   90.00
#
_symmetry.space_group_name_H-M   'P 1'
#
loop_
_entity.id
_entity.type
_entity.pdbx_description
1 polymer ?
#
loop_
_entity_poly.entity_id
_entity_poly.type
_entity_poly.pdbx_seq_one_letter_code
_entity_poly.pdbx_strand_id
1 'polypeptide(L)'
;MLFAVKVFKFYTGFTEEQFSCLLEFLGDGMSDLTYWGSSSASNSNNEDLGGSKPGPSRKLTTEDELLLVLTRLRAGMLEQDLAVRFELLQSHVSRIITTWVNAMFHRFKEVDIWPMREQALANLPEKVREFCPT
;
A
#
# COMPACT_ATOMS: atom_id res chain seq x y z
N MET A 1 -15.16 1.01 -8.90
CA MET A 1 -15.59 -0.24 -9.58
C MET A 1 -16.00 -1.24 -8.49
N LEU A 2 -17.30 -1.44 -8.27
CA LEU A 2 -17.81 -2.23 -7.13
C LEU A 2 -17.66 -3.74 -7.40
N PHE A 3 -16.65 -4.36 -6.78
CA PHE A 3 -16.67 -5.80 -6.61
C PHE A 3 -17.85 -6.17 -5.69
N ALA A 4 -18.68 -7.13 -6.09
CA ALA A 4 -19.69 -7.68 -5.19
C ALA A 4 -19.03 -8.19 -3.89
N VAL A 5 -19.73 -8.10 -2.75
CA VAL A 5 -19.21 -8.39 -1.39
C VAL A 5 -18.38 -9.68 -1.29
N LYS A 6 -18.80 -10.77 -1.97
CA LYS A 6 -18.04 -12.05 -2.00
C LYS A 6 -16.72 -11.97 -2.75
N VAL A 7 -16.70 -11.16 -3.81
CA VAL A 7 -15.55 -10.92 -4.66
C VAL A 7 -14.56 -9.98 -3.96
N PHE A 8 -15.05 -9.06 -3.13
CA PHE A 8 -14.23 -8.17 -2.32
C PHE A 8 -13.30 -8.95 -1.38
N LYS A 9 -13.85 -9.80 -0.49
CA LYS A 9 -13.04 -10.60 0.44
C LYS A 9 -12.09 -11.56 -0.28
N PHE A 10 -12.47 -12.07 -1.45
CA PHE A 10 -11.59 -12.91 -2.26
C PHE A 10 -10.34 -12.15 -2.72
N TYR A 11 -10.51 -10.92 -3.25
CA TYR A 11 -9.41 -10.13 -3.78
C TYR A 11 -8.60 -9.40 -2.71
N THR A 12 -9.23 -8.93 -1.63
CA THR A 12 -8.51 -8.16 -0.59
C THR A 12 -8.05 -9.04 0.57
N GLY A 13 -8.76 -10.14 0.85
CA GLY A 13 -8.60 -10.93 2.07
C GLY A 13 -9.34 -10.37 3.29
N PHE A 14 -9.95 -9.19 3.17
CA PHE A 14 -10.57 -8.46 4.27
C PHE A 14 -12.10 -8.45 4.17
N THR A 15 -12.77 -8.32 5.32
CA THR A 15 -14.17 -7.84 5.34
C THR A 15 -14.20 -6.33 5.10
N GLU A 16 -15.38 -5.78 4.82
CA GLU A 16 -15.52 -4.33 4.58
C GLU A 16 -15.14 -3.51 5.81
N GLU A 17 -15.46 -4.01 7.01
CA GLU A 17 -15.11 -3.37 8.28
C GLU A 17 -13.60 -3.37 8.49
N GLN A 18 -12.94 -4.51 8.26
CA GLN A 18 -11.48 -4.61 8.38
C GLN A 18 -10.76 -3.73 7.36
N PHE A 19 -11.28 -3.66 6.14
CA PHE A 19 -10.73 -2.79 5.11
C PHE A 19 -10.89 -1.32 5.49
N SER A 20 -12.03 -0.93 6.05
CA SER A 20 -12.26 0.44 6.52
C SER A 20 -11.31 0.80 7.66
N CYS A 21 -11.13 -0.08 8.64
CA CYS A 21 -10.15 0.11 9.72
C CYS A 21 -8.72 0.23 9.18
N LEU A 22 -8.35 -0.59 8.19
CA LEU A 22 -7.04 -0.50 7.55
C LEU A 22 -6.87 0.83 6.79
N LEU A 23 -7.90 1.25 6.05
CA LEU A 23 -7.89 2.49 5.31
C LEU A 23 -7.77 3.70 6.24
N GLU A 24 -8.47 3.70 7.38
CA GLU A 24 -8.37 4.74 8.42
C GLU A 24 -6.96 4.75 9.04
N PHE A 25 -6.43 3.58 9.41
CA PHE A 25 -5.09 3.43 9.94
C PHE A 25 -4.00 3.95 8.99
N LEU A 26 -4.15 3.72 7.68
CA LEU A 26 -3.23 4.22 6.65
C LEU A 26 -3.49 5.70 6.31
N GLY A 27 -4.75 6.14 6.39
CA GLY A 27 -5.28 7.41 5.87
C GLY A 27 -4.63 8.66 6.46
N ASP A 28 -4.20 8.61 7.71
CA ASP A 28 -3.56 9.74 8.40
C ASP A 28 -2.18 10.10 7.83
N GLY A 29 -1.60 9.29 6.92
CA GLY A 29 -0.32 9.59 6.24
C GLY A 29 -0.36 9.53 4.70
N MET A 30 -1.47 9.07 4.11
CA MET A 30 -1.57 8.79 2.66
C MET A 30 -2.20 9.93 1.84
N SER A 31 -2.82 10.92 2.49
CA SER A 31 -3.28 12.15 1.83
C SER A 31 -2.13 12.99 1.27
N ASP A 32 -0.90 12.86 1.79
CA ASP A 32 0.28 13.63 1.36
C ASP A 32 1.28 12.83 0.49
N LEU A 33 0.91 11.62 0.07
CA LEU A 33 1.83 10.73 -0.64
C LEU A 33 2.17 11.27 -2.05
N THR A 34 3.43 11.66 -2.24
CA THR A 34 3.96 12.06 -3.55
C THR A 34 4.44 10.81 -4.30
N TYR A 35 3.86 10.49 -5.46
CA TYR A 35 4.21 9.27 -6.21
C TYR A 35 5.71 9.18 -6.53
N TRP A 36 6.28 8.00 -6.34
CA TRP A 36 7.67 7.69 -6.68
C TRP A 36 7.96 7.95 -8.18
N GLY A 37 8.99 8.74 -8.47
CA GLY A 37 9.38 9.09 -9.85
C GLY A 37 8.72 10.34 -10.44
N SER A 38 7.99 11.13 -9.63
CA SER A 38 7.50 12.46 -10.03
C SER A 38 8.61 13.52 -10.15
N SER A 39 9.82 13.21 -9.69
CA SER A 39 10.99 14.09 -9.73
C SER A 39 12.00 13.67 -10.81
N SER A 40 11.63 13.67 -12.10
CA SER A 40 12.59 13.53 -13.21
C SER A 40 12.03 13.99 -14.57
N ALA A 41 11.85 15.30 -14.72
CA ALA A 41 12.00 16.00 -16.01
C ALA A 41 12.20 17.50 -15.72
N SER A 42 13.24 17.83 -14.93
CA SER A 42 13.72 19.20 -14.84
C SER A 42 14.48 19.54 -16.12
N ASN A 43 13.76 19.93 -17.17
CA ASN A 43 14.35 20.73 -18.24
C ASN A 43 14.17 22.21 -17.87
N SER A 44 15.29 22.91 -17.95
CA SER A 44 15.59 24.22 -17.39
C SER A 44 14.72 25.37 -17.90
N ASN A 45 14.63 26.41 -17.05
CA ASN A 45 14.32 27.82 -17.33
C ASN A 45 12.83 28.20 -17.28
N ASN A 46 12.36 28.63 -16.11
CA ASN A 46 11.95 30.03 -15.90
C ASN A 46 11.62 30.25 -14.42
N GLU A 47 12.24 31.30 -13.89
CA GLU A 47 11.92 32.00 -12.66
C GLU A 47 10.49 32.56 -12.70
N ASP A 48 9.57 32.05 -11.87
CA ASP A 48 8.48 32.88 -11.33
C ASP A 48 7.67 32.17 -10.23
N LEU A 49 7.50 32.89 -9.11
CA LEU A 49 6.42 32.87 -8.12
C LEU A 49 5.86 31.52 -7.59
N GLY A 50 6.25 31.23 -6.35
CA GLY A 50 5.36 30.87 -5.23
C GLY A 50 4.04 30.15 -5.57
N GLY A 51 4.12 28.83 -5.68
CA GLY A 51 2.95 27.96 -5.70
C GLY A 51 3.40 26.55 -6.02
N SER A 52 3.47 25.67 -5.02
CA SER A 52 3.62 24.23 -5.25
C SER A 52 2.53 23.80 -6.22
N LYS A 53 2.88 23.57 -7.49
CA LYS A 53 1.96 23.02 -8.48
C LYS A 53 1.47 21.69 -7.90
N PRO A 54 0.18 21.53 -7.57
CA PRO A 54 -0.32 20.25 -7.14
C PRO A 54 -0.02 19.27 -8.28
N GLY A 55 0.59 18.13 -7.95
CA GLY A 55 0.83 17.07 -8.92
C GLY A 55 -0.46 16.69 -9.66
N PRO A 56 -0.36 15.98 -10.79
CA PRO A 56 -1.52 15.57 -11.58
C PRO A 56 -2.63 15.04 -10.69
N SER A 57 -3.87 15.52 -10.89
CA SER A 57 -5.02 15.11 -10.09
C SER A 57 -5.08 13.58 -10.03
N ARG A 58 -5.15 13.03 -8.81
CA ARG A 58 -5.25 11.58 -8.63
C ARG A 58 -6.48 11.10 -9.38
N LYS A 59 -6.27 10.20 -10.35
CA LYS A 59 -7.36 9.61 -11.13
C LYS A 59 -8.20 8.65 -10.28
N LEU A 60 -7.64 8.12 -9.19
CA LEU A 60 -8.28 7.18 -8.28
C LEU A 60 -8.43 7.78 -6.88
N THR A 61 -9.47 7.35 -6.18
CA THR A 61 -9.63 7.61 -4.75
C THR A 61 -8.62 6.79 -3.96
N THR A 62 -8.27 7.23 -2.75
CA THR A 62 -7.40 6.48 -1.82
C THR A 62 -7.93 5.05 -1.57
N GLU A 63 -9.25 4.90 -1.54
CA GLU A 63 -9.94 3.62 -1.40
C GLU A 63 -9.68 2.69 -2.61
N ASP A 64 -9.88 3.19 -3.83
CA ASP A 64 -9.65 2.44 -5.06
C ASP A 64 -8.17 2.03 -5.22
N GLU A 65 -7.25 2.89 -4.80
CA GLU A 65 -5.82 2.56 -4.82
C GLU A 65 -5.47 1.45 -3.82
N LEU A 66 -5.97 1.54 -2.59
CA LEU A 66 -5.77 0.49 -1.59
C LEU A 66 -6.36 -0.85 -2.09
N LEU A 67 -7.55 -0.81 -2.69
CA LEU A 67 -8.19 -1.98 -3.29
C LEU A 67 -7.32 -2.61 -4.39
N LEU A 68 -6.76 -1.79 -5.28
CA LEU A 68 -5.84 -2.23 -6.34
C LEU A 68 -4.62 -2.93 -5.74
N VAL A 69 -4.00 -2.33 -4.72
CA VAL A 69 -2.77 -2.84 -4.10
C VAL A 69 -3.04 -4.14 -3.35
N LEU A 70 -4.10 -4.21 -2.56
CA LEU A 70 -4.48 -5.45 -1.85
C LEU A 70 -4.81 -6.58 -2.83
N THR A 71 -5.47 -6.27 -3.94
CA THR A 71 -5.74 -7.24 -5.01
C THR A 71 -4.45 -7.83 -5.56
N ARG A 72 -3.42 -7.00 -5.81
CA ARG A 72 -2.10 -7.46 -6.24
C ARG A 72 -1.43 -8.33 -5.18
N LEU A 73 -1.41 -7.88 -3.92
CA LEU A 73 -0.71 -8.56 -2.83
C LEU A 73 -1.35 -9.91 -2.47
N ARG A 74 -2.68 -9.99 -2.47
CA ARG A 74 -3.41 -11.19 -2.05
C ARG A 74 -3.57 -12.22 -3.16
N ALA A 75 -3.95 -11.76 -4.36
CA ALA A 75 -4.32 -12.62 -5.48
C ALA A 75 -3.23 -12.73 -6.56
N GLY A 76 -2.17 -11.91 -6.49
CA GLY A 76 -1.05 -11.97 -7.43
C GLY A 76 -1.39 -11.49 -8.85
N MET A 77 -2.50 -10.77 -9.04
CA MET A 77 -2.99 -10.34 -10.35
C MET A 77 -1.94 -9.55 -11.14
N LEU A 78 -1.83 -9.82 -12.44
CA LEU A 78 -0.88 -9.12 -13.31
C LEU A 78 -1.19 -7.62 -13.40
N GLU A 79 -0.16 -6.80 -13.53
CA GLU A 79 -0.32 -5.35 -13.63
C GLU A 79 -1.11 -4.96 -14.88
N GLN A 80 -1.00 -5.72 -15.97
CA GLN A 80 -1.78 -5.53 -17.18
C GLN A 80 -3.28 -5.73 -16.92
N ASP A 81 -3.65 -6.77 -16.18
CA ASP A 81 -5.06 -7.03 -15.85
C ASP A 81 -5.62 -5.96 -14.92
N LEU A 82 -4.82 -5.49 -13.96
CA LEU A 82 -5.18 -4.39 -13.08
C LEU A 82 -5.34 -3.08 -13.87
N ALA A 83 -4.46 -2.83 -14.85
CA ALA A 83 -4.55 -1.65 -15.72
C ALA A 83 -5.87 -1.63 -16.50
N VAL A 84 -6.29 -2.76 -17.06
CA VAL A 84 -7.57 -2.89 -17.76
C VAL A 84 -8.75 -2.67 -16.80
N ARG A 85 -8.71 -3.26 -15.60
CA ARG A 85 -9.82 -3.18 -14.62
C ARG A 85 -10.01 -1.79 -14.04
N PHE A 86 -8.91 -1.11 -13.71
CA PHE A 86 -8.94 0.22 -13.11
C PHE A 86 -8.85 1.34 -14.16
N GLU A 87 -8.90 1.00 -15.46
CA GLU A 87 -8.81 1.95 -16.58
C GLU A 87 -7.58 2.85 -16.50
N LEU A 88 -6.46 2.27 -16.07
CA LEU A 88 -5.18 2.94 -15.91
C LEU A 88 -4.15 2.46 -16.93
N LEU A 89 -3.08 3.23 -17.09
CA LEU A 89 -1.88 2.73 -17.75
C LEU A 89 -1.16 1.76 -16.83
N GLN A 90 -0.58 0.69 -17.38
CA GLN A 90 0.22 -0.27 -16.60
C GLN A 90 1.34 0.41 -15.80
N SER A 91 2.01 1.41 -16.40
CA SER A 91 3.04 2.19 -15.71
C SER A 91 2.50 3.01 -14.53
N HIS A 92 1.21 3.36 -14.53
CA HIS A 92 0.56 4.03 -13.40
C HIS A 92 0.24 3.02 -12.28
N VAL A 93 -0.28 1.85 -12.65
CA VAL A 93 -0.52 0.72 -11.72
C VAL A 93 0.75 0.35 -10.97
N SER A 94 1.88 0.19 -11.68
CA SER A 94 3.17 -0.16 -11.07
C SER A 94 3.65 0.92 -10.06
N ARG A 95 3.47 2.20 -10.40
CA ARG A 95 3.77 3.32 -9.47
C ARG A 95 2.88 3.30 -8.24
N ILE A 96 1.58 3.07 -8.40
CA ILE A 96 0.63 2.95 -7.29
C ILE A 96 1.08 1.82 -6.36
N ILE A 97 1.30 0.61 -6.90
CA ILE A 97 1.73 -0.56 -6.11
C ILE A 97 3.00 -0.26 -5.33
N THR A 98 4.04 0.27 -6.00
CA THR A 98 5.33 0.55 -5.34
C THR A 98 5.19 1.59 -4.23
N THR A 99 4.45 2.68 -4.50
CA THR A 99 4.28 3.77 -3.54
C THR A 99 3.51 3.30 -2.31
N TRP A 100 2.42 2.55 -2.52
CA TRP A 100 1.60 2.01 -1.43
C TRP A 100 2.30 0.92 -0.62
N VAL A 101 3.07 0.03 -1.24
CA VAL A 101 3.84 -0.98 -0.49
C VAL A 101 4.87 -0.32 0.42
N ASN A 102 5.58 0.70 -0.05
CA ASN A 102 6.52 1.45 0.78
C ASN A 102 5.81 2.19 1.92
N ALA A 103 4.69 2.86 1.61
CA ALA A 103 3.85 3.52 2.60
C ALA A 103 3.38 2.58 3.71
N MET A 104 2.81 1.44 3.33
CA MET A 104 2.35 0.41 4.28
C MET A 104 3.52 -0.13 5.10
N PHE A 105 4.68 -0.35 4.50
CA PHE A 105 5.88 -0.77 5.24
C PHE A 105 6.28 0.23 6.32
N HIS A 106 6.22 1.54 6.04
CA HIS A 106 6.51 2.57 7.04
C HIS A 106 5.46 2.60 8.14
N ARG A 107 4.17 2.53 7.81
CA ARG A 107 3.09 2.52 8.81
C ARG A 107 3.07 1.26 9.67
N PHE A 108 3.27 0.09 9.09
CA PHE A 108 3.29 -1.15 9.86
C PHE A 108 4.52 -1.30 10.74
N LYS A 109 5.61 -0.57 10.48
CA LYS A 109 6.74 -0.49 11.42
C LYS A 109 6.42 0.24 12.71
N GLU A 110 5.45 1.14 12.71
CA GLU A 110 5.01 1.85 13.91
C GLU A 110 4.19 0.93 14.83
N VAL A 111 3.62 -0.14 14.27
CA VAL A 111 2.92 -1.16 15.03
C VAL A 111 3.95 -2.14 15.58
N ASP A 112 4.07 -2.19 16.91
CA ASP A 112 4.93 -3.14 17.61
C ASP A 112 4.31 -4.56 17.56
N ILE A 113 4.31 -5.17 16.38
CA ILE A 113 3.77 -6.51 16.15
C ILE A 113 4.75 -7.62 16.57
N TRP A 114 6.03 -7.29 16.72
CA TRP A 114 7.04 -8.27 17.10
C TRP A 114 7.32 -8.16 18.59
N PRO A 115 6.96 -9.17 19.40
CA PRO A 115 7.29 -9.13 20.81
C PRO A 115 8.80 -8.95 20.98
N MET A 116 9.22 -8.15 21.96
CA MET A 116 10.64 -8.04 22.32
C MET A 116 11.25 -9.45 22.42
N ARG A 117 12.50 -9.62 21.99
CA ARG A 117 13.18 -10.93 21.90
C ARG A 117 12.95 -11.81 23.14
N GLU A 118 12.94 -11.20 24.32
CA GLU A 118 12.69 -11.84 25.61
C GLU A 118 11.26 -12.41 25.72
N GLN A 119 10.23 -11.65 25.35
CA GLN A 119 8.85 -12.11 25.31
C GLN A 119 8.61 -13.16 24.23
N ALA A 120 9.30 -13.05 23.09
CA ALA A 120 9.27 -14.05 22.03
C ALA A 120 9.87 -15.39 22.50
N LEU A 121 10.99 -15.34 23.23
CA LEU A 121 11.64 -16.53 23.81
C LEU A 121 10.81 -17.13 24.96
N ALA A 122 10.22 -16.30 25.82
CA ALA A 122 9.37 -16.76 26.92
C ALA A 122 8.12 -17.51 26.44
N ASN A 123 7.55 -17.10 25.31
CA ASN A 123 6.39 -17.74 24.69
C ASN A 123 6.76 -18.77 23.61
N LEU A 124 8.04 -19.12 23.46
CA LEU A 124 8.48 -20.05 22.42
C LEU A 124 7.98 -21.47 22.73
N PRO A 125 7.29 -22.15 21.80
CA PRO A 125 6.92 -23.56 21.98
C PRO A 125 8.16 -24.43 22.23
N GLU A 126 8.07 -25.40 23.14
CA GLU A 126 9.23 -26.24 23.53
C GLU A 126 9.90 -26.91 22.33
N LYS A 127 9.13 -27.40 21.36
CA LYS A 127 9.65 -28.03 20.13
C LYS A 127 10.49 -27.10 19.27
N VAL A 128 10.29 -25.78 19.34
CA VAL A 128 11.06 -24.78 18.57
C VAL A 128 12.33 -24.40 19.33
N ARG A 129 12.32 -24.54 20.66
CA ARG A 129 13.47 -24.29 21.54
C ARG A 129 14.64 -25.22 21.23
N GLU A 130 14.37 -26.45 20.78
CA GLU A 130 15.38 -27.43 20.36
C GLU A 130 16.16 -27.02 19.10
N PHE A 131 15.59 -26.16 18.25
CA PHE A 131 16.21 -25.75 16.98
C PHE A 131 16.91 -24.39 17.05
N CYS A 132 16.79 -23.66 18.16
CA CYS A 132 17.47 -22.38 18.38
C CYS A 132 18.63 -22.54 19.36
N PRO A 133 19.90 -22.47 18.91
CA PRO A 133 21.03 -22.43 19.83
C PRO A 133 21.04 -21.11 20.61
N THR A 134 21.28 -21.20 21.93
CA THR A 134 21.46 -20.07 22.87
C THR A 134 22.67 -19.21 22.54
#